data_AF-A0A7L5C8Y4-F1
#
_entry.id   AF-A0A7L5C8Y4-F1
#
_cell.length_a   1.000
_cell.length_b   1.000
_cell.length_c   1.000
_cell.angle_alpha   90.00
_cell.angle_beta   90.00
_cell.angle_gamma   90.00
#
_symmetry.space_group_name_H-M   'P 1'
#
loop_
_entity.id
_entity.type
_entity.pdbx_description
1 polymer ?
#
loop_
_entity_poly.entity_id
_entity_poly.type
_entity_poly.pdbx_seq_one_letter_code
_entity_poly.pdbx_strand_id
1 'polypeptide(L)'
;MTKKLFKIIFLTCLIATLFSCATRQKYIDQQKAWIGKSINGYIKEFGYPQNVIQVVPDPNIETYVYIRKAINAGSIQQAGNPMNSLIMANRNPQFVQFGALMCTTWVSVNKDTKIIKNITFRGNYCAIN
;
A
#
# COMPACT_ATOMS: atom_id res chain seq x y z
N MET A 1 -14.70 37.50 -10.87
CA MET A 1 -14.88 36.03 -11.01
C MET A 1 -16.38 35.74 -11.01
N THR A 2 -16.96 35.30 -12.13
CA THR A 2 -18.42 35.10 -12.24
C THR A 2 -18.85 33.89 -11.38
N LYS A 3 -20.02 33.96 -10.73
CA LYS A 3 -20.57 32.88 -9.87
C LYS A 3 -20.56 31.50 -10.56
N LYS A 4 -20.68 31.47 -11.90
CA LYS A 4 -20.60 30.25 -12.71
C LYS A 4 -19.19 29.62 -12.73
N LEU A 5 -18.13 30.43 -12.86
CA LEU A 5 -16.74 29.95 -12.85
C LEU A 5 -16.34 29.38 -11.48
N PHE A 6 -16.75 30.04 -10.39
CA PHE A 6 -16.49 29.55 -9.03
C PHE A 6 -17.18 28.20 -8.78
N LYS A 7 -18.42 28.03 -9.28
CA LYS A 7 -19.18 26.78 -9.15
C LYS A 7 -18.54 25.63 -9.92
N ILE A 8 -18.01 25.90 -11.12
CA ILE A 8 -17.29 24.90 -11.94
C ILE A 8 -15.99 24.49 -11.25
N ILE A 9 -15.17 25.45 -10.80
CA ILE A 9 -13.90 25.18 -10.11
C ILE A 9 -14.13 24.37 -8.83
N PHE A 10 -15.15 24.73 -8.04
CA PHE A 10 -15.50 24.01 -6.83
C PHE A 10 -15.94 22.57 -7.13
N LEU A 11 -16.76 22.36 -8.16
CA LEU A 11 -17.22 21.03 -8.57
C LEU A 11 -16.05 20.15 -9.06
N THR A 12 -15.14 20.71 -9.85
CA THR A 12 -13.95 19.96 -10.33
C THR A 12 -13.00 19.60 -9.19
N CYS A 13 -12.83 20.48 -8.20
CA CYS A 13 -11.98 20.20 -7.04
C CYS A 13 -12.59 19.10 -6.15
N LEU A 14 -13.93 19.10 -5.99
CA LEU A 14 -14.67 18.06 -5.26
C LEU A 14 -14.56 16.69 -5.94
N ILE A 15 -14.59 16.65 -7.27
CA ILE A 15 -14.45 15.41 -8.04
C ILE A 15 -13.03 14.84 -7.92
N ALA A 16 -11.99 15.70 -7.92
CA ALA A 16 -10.60 15.29 -7.80
C ALA A 16 -10.28 14.64 -6.43
N THR A 17 -10.91 15.08 -5.34
CA THR A 17 -10.66 14.52 -4.01
C THR A 17 -11.26 13.12 -3.82
N LEU A 18 -12.34 12.77 -4.55
CA LEU A 18 -12.99 11.46 -4.47
C LEU A 18 -12.13 10.30 -5.01
N PHE A 19 -11.27 10.55 -6.01
CA PHE A 19 -10.43 9.50 -6.62
C PHE A 19 -9.31 8.98 -5.71
N SER A 20 -8.79 9.83 -4.81
CA SER A 20 -7.72 9.44 -3.88
C SER A 20 -8.20 8.45 -2.81
N CYS A 21 -9.46 8.54 -2.39
CA CYS A 21 -10.06 7.61 -1.44
C CYS A 21 -10.46 6.29 -2.11
N ALA A 22 -10.96 6.36 -3.35
CA ALA A 22 -11.40 5.19 -4.11
C ALA A 22 -10.29 4.15 -4.35
N THR A 23 -9.04 4.59 -4.60
CA THR A 23 -7.91 3.69 -4.84
C THR A 23 -7.49 2.91 -3.59
N ARG A 24 -7.51 3.55 -2.41
CA ARG A 24 -7.26 2.87 -1.14
C ARG A 24 -8.39 1.91 -0.78
N GLN A 25 -9.65 2.29 -1.02
CA GLN A 25 -10.79 1.43 -0.77
C GLN A 25 -10.77 0.20 -1.68
N LYS A 26 -10.46 0.36 -2.97
CA LYS A 26 -10.27 -0.76 -3.91
C LYS A 26 -9.22 -1.76 -3.41
N TYR A 27 -8.09 -1.27 -2.87
CA TYR A 27 -7.09 -2.15 -2.28
C TYR A 27 -7.62 -2.88 -1.05
N ILE A 28 -8.32 -2.17 -0.15
CA ILE A 28 -8.97 -2.79 1.03
C ILE A 28 -9.89 -3.92 0.58
N ASP A 29 -10.73 -3.68 -0.42
CA ASP A 29 -11.72 -4.64 -0.89
C ASP A 29 -11.04 -5.84 -1.56
N GLN A 30 -10.00 -5.60 -2.35
CA GLN A 30 -9.18 -6.66 -2.94
C GLN A 30 -8.54 -7.53 -1.85
N GLN A 31 -7.93 -6.94 -0.82
CA GLN A 31 -7.32 -7.71 0.27
C GLN A 31 -8.38 -8.47 1.09
N LYS A 32 -9.50 -7.82 1.43
CA LYS A 32 -10.60 -8.46 2.17
C LYS A 32 -11.18 -9.67 1.43
N ALA A 33 -11.25 -9.63 0.11
CA ALA A 33 -11.73 -10.74 -0.71
C ALA A 33 -10.87 -12.03 -0.60
N TRP A 34 -9.67 -11.94 -0.03
CA TRP A 34 -8.80 -13.09 0.24
C TRP A 34 -8.93 -13.66 1.64
N ILE A 35 -9.61 -12.99 2.57
CA ILE A 35 -9.86 -13.54 3.90
C ILE A 35 -10.74 -14.80 3.74
N GLY A 36 -10.34 -15.89 4.39
CA GLY A 36 -10.96 -17.21 4.27
C GLY A 36 -10.46 -18.05 3.09
N LYS A 37 -9.60 -17.50 2.20
CA LYS A 37 -8.99 -18.25 1.09
C LYS A 37 -7.63 -18.83 1.47
N SER A 38 -7.11 -19.72 0.64
CA SER A 38 -5.78 -20.31 0.83
C SER A 38 -4.66 -19.30 0.52
N ILE A 39 -3.62 -19.29 1.35
CA ILE A 39 -2.38 -18.53 1.11
C ILE A 39 -1.69 -18.95 -0.20
N ASN A 40 -1.84 -20.20 -0.64
CA ASN A 40 -1.25 -20.64 -1.90
C ASN A 40 -1.89 -19.94 -3.10
N GLY A 41 -3.21 -19.68 -3.05
CA GLY A 41 -3.90 -18.89 -4.07
C GLY A 41 -3.44 -17.43 -4.04
N TYR A 42 -3.26 -16.87 -2.84
CA TYR A 42 -2.75 -15.52 -2.68
C TYR A 42 -1.32 -15.38 -3.22
N ILE A 43 -0.43 -16.34 -2.97
CA ILE A 43 0.94 -16.35 -3.50
C ILE A 43 0.96 -16.41 -5.03
N LYS A 44 0.02 -17.15 -5.65
CA LYS A 44 -0.10 -17.18 -7.11
C LYS A 44 -0.49 -15.81 -7.68
N GLU A 45 -1.35 -15.07 -6.98
CA GLU A 45 -1.82 -13.75 -7.42
C GLU A 45 -0.80 -12.63 -7.14
N PHE A 46 -0.19 -12.62 -5.96
CA PHE A 46 0.65 -11.51 -5.48
C PHE A 46 2.15 -11.82 -5.43
N GLY A 47 2.56 -13.04 -5.74
CA GLY A 47 3.93 -13.53 -5.65
C GLY A 47 4.30 -14.05 -4.26
N TYR A 48 5.57 -14.40 -4.06
CA TYR A 48 6.08 -14.85 -2.77
C TYR A 48 6.28 -13.68 -1.81
N PRO A 49 6.06 -13.89 -0.50
CA PRO A 49 6.33 -12.86 0.51
C PRO A 49 7.83 -12.59 0.62
N GLN A 50 8.18 -11.39 1.10
CA GLN A 50 9.57 -11.08 1.45
C GLN A 50 9.99 -11.78 2.75
N ASN A 51 9.07 -11.94 3.70
CA ASN A 51 9.33 -12.60 4.98
C ASN A 51 8.10 -13.38 5.45
N VAL A 52 8.33 -14.41 6.26
CA VAL A 52 7.28 -15.09 7.04
C VAL A 52 7.69 -15.02 8.50
N ILE A 53 6.82 -14.45 9.33
CA ILE A 53 7.07 -14.28 10.76
C ILE A 53 5.98 -14.96 11.58
N GLN A 54 6.32 -15.46 12.76
CA GLN A 54 5.33 -15.96 13.71
C GLN A 54 4.92 -14.83 14.64
N VAL A 55 3.62 -14.62 14.82
CA VAL A 55 3.09 -13.56 15.68
C VAL A 55 2.79 -14.12 17.06
N VAL A 56 3.56 -13.70 18.06
CA VAL A 56 3.26 -13.98 19.47
C VAL A 56 2.07 -13.12 19.90
N PRO A 57 1.07 -13.65 20.65
CA PRO A 57 1.08 -14.93 21.36
C PRO A 57 0.39 -16.10 20.64
N ASP A 58 -0.02 -15.98 19.37
CA ASP A 58 -0.74 -17.06 18.68
C ASP A 58 0.22 -17.96 17.89
N PRO A 59 0.65 -19.12 18.42
CA PRO A 59 1.61 -19.97 17.75
C PRO A 59 1.07 -20.60 16.46
N ASN A 60 -0.25 -20.63 16.29
CA ASN A 60 -0.93 -21.23 15.15
C ASN A 60 -1.05 -20.26 13.97
N ILE A 61 -0.62 -19.01 14.15
CA ILE A 61 -0.63 -17.98 13.12
C ILE A 61 0.79 -17.72 12.62
N GLU A 62 0.95 -17.81 11.31
CA GLU A 62 2.10 -17.30 10.57
C GLU A 62 1.66 -16.08 9.75
N THR A 63 2.49 -15.05 9.73
CA THR A 63 2.23 -13.82 9.00
C THR A 63 3.19 -13.69 7.84
N TYR A 64 2.63 -13.68 6.64
CA TYR A 64 3.34 -13.46 5.39
C TYR A 64 3.43 -11.96 5.16
N VAL A 65 4.64 -11.44 5.04
CA VAL A 65 4.92 -10.00 4.95
C VAL A 65 5.28 -9.64 3.51
N TYR A 66 4.42 -8.82 2.91
CA TYR A 66 4.58 -8.29 1.57
C TYR A 66 5.01 -6.82 1.63
N ILE A 67 6.14 -6.47 1.02
CA ILE A 67 6.67 -5.10 1.01
C ILE A 67 6.78 -4.62 -0.43
N ARG A 68 5.97 -3.63 -0.80
CA ARG A 68 6.08 -2.91 -2.07
C ARG A 68 6.75 -1.57 -1.82
N LYS A 69 7.73 -1.23 -2.66
CA LYS A 69 8.44 0.05 -2.63
C LYS A 69 8.44 0.64 -4.03
N ALA A 70 8.29 1.95 -4.12
CA ALA A 70 8.48 2.71 -5.35
C ALA A 70 9.14 4.04 -5.05
N ILE A 71 9.84 4.58 -6.03
CA ILE A 71 10.43 5.92 -5.96
C ILE A 71 9.60 6.81 -6.86
N ASN A 72 9.18 7.96 -6.36
CA ASN A 72 8.44 8.91 -7.18
C ASN A 72 9.38 9.52 -8.22
N ALA A 73 9.00 9.47 -9.50
CA ALA A 73 9.80 10.03 -10.59
C ALA A 73 10.14 11.53 -10.36
N GLY A 74 9.23 12.31 -9.76
CA GLY A 74 9.49 13.71 -9.42
C GLY A 74 10.56 13.91 -8.34
N SER A 75 10.75 12.93 -7.47
CA SER A 75 11.83 12.96 -6.46
C SER A 75 13.21 12.64 -7.03
N ILE A 76 13.27 11.95 -8.18
CA ILE A 76 14.51 11.71 -8.91
C ILE A 76 15.01 13.02 -9.51
N GLN A 77 14.10 13.89 -9.99
CA GLN A 77 14.47 15.22 -10.49
C GLN A 77 15.10 16.11 -9.41
N GLN A 78 14.72 15.90 -8.14
CA GLN A 78 15.25 16.65 -6.99
C GLN A 78 16.53 16.03 -6.41
N ALA A 79 16.64 14.71 -6.41
CA ALA A 79 17.77 13.98 -5.80
C ALA A 79 18.85 13.54 -6.82
N GLY A 80 18.60 13.74 -8.12
CA GLY A 80 19.46 13.38 -9.24
C GLY A 80 19.45 11.90 -9.62
N ASN A 81 19.26 10.98 -8.66
CA ASN A 81 19.17 9.54 -8.92
C ASN A 81 18.33 8.80 -7.85
N PRO A 82 17.86 7.57 -8.15
CA PRO A 82 17.06 6.77 -7.23
C PRO A 82 17.73 6.47 -5.87
N MET A 83 19.05 6.25 -5.84
CA MET A 83 19.78 5.94 -4.61
C MET A 83 19.80 7.16 -3.66
N ASN A 84 20.04 8.34 -4.21
CA ASN A 84 19.99 9.60 -3.46
C ASN A 84 18.57 9.90 -2.97
N SER A 85 17.52 9.59 -3.75
CA SER A 85 16.14 9.72 -3.30
C SER A 85 15.88 8.86 -2.05
N LEU A 86 16.42 7.64 -1.99
CA LEU A 86 16.31 6.76 -0.82
C LEU A 86 17.12 7.28 0.38
N ILE A 87 18.33 7.78 0.16
CA ILE A 87 19.16 8.38 1.22
C ILE A 87 18.47 9.62 1.81
N MET A 88 17.94 10.50 0.96
CA MET A 88 17.19 11.68 1.38
C MET A 88 15.89 11.32 2.11
N ALA A 89 15.16 10.31 1.64
CA ALA A 89 13.98 9.80 2.34
C ALA A 89 14.33 9.27 3.74
N ASN A 90 15.47 8.59 3.90
CA ASN A 90 15.91 8.11 5.21
C ASN A 90 16.28 9.25 6.18
N ARG A 91 16.81 10.37 5.66
CA ARG A 91 17.24 11.53 6.47
C ARG A 91 16.12 12.53 6.74
N ASN A 92 15.12 12.62 5.84
CA ASN A 92 14.04 13.59 5.94
C ASN A 92 12.66 12.90 5.84
N PRO A 93 11.91 12.77 6.95
CA PRO A 93 10.59 12.14 6.97
C PRO A 93 9.57 12.82 6.04
N GLN A 94 9.71 14.13 5.78
CA GLN A 94 8.83 14.85 4.86
C GLN A 94 9.10 14.44 3.40
N PHE A 95 10.34 14.06 3.08
CA PHE A 95 10.69 13.54 1.76
C PHE A 95 10.16 12.12 1.54
N VAL A 96 9.96 11.32 2.60
CA VAL A 96 9.35 9.98 2.53
C VAL A 96 7.92 10.04 1.96
N GLN A 97 7.16 11.09 2.27
CA GLN A 97 5.80 11.22 1.74
C GLN A 97 5.76 11.43 0.22
N PHE A 98 6.81 12.00 -0.36
CA PHE A 98 6.85 12.39 -1.77
C PHE A 98 7.82 11.58 -2.62
N GLY A 99 8.89 11.02 -2.06
CA GLY A 99 9.99 10.41 -2.82
C GLY A 99 10.20 8.92 -2.64
N ALA A 100 9.83 8.34 -1.49
CA ALA A 100 9.96 6.90 -1.23
C ALA A 100 8.61 6.32 -0.76
N LEU A 101 7.86 5.82 -1.73
CA LEU A 101 6.53 5.25 -1.53
C LEU A 101 6.67 3.81 -1.05
N MET A 102 5.96 3.44 0.01
CA MET A 102 6.01 2.09 0.57
C MET A 102 4.61 1.60 0.97
N CYS A 103 4.38 0.31 0.79
CA CYS A 103 3.28 -0.41 1.42
C CYS A 103 3.76 -1.73 1.99
N THR A 104 3.48 -1.96 3.26
CA THR A 104 3.66 -3.27 3.89
C THR A 104 2.28 -3.88 4.11
N THR A 105 2.10 -5.14 3.69
CA THR A 105 0.88 -5.92 3.88
C THR A 105 1.23 -7.18 4.66
N TRP A 106 0.51 -7.40 5.75
CA TRP A 106 0.65 -8.54 6.65
C TRP A 106 -0.55 -9.45 6.45
N VAL A 107 -0.30 -10.65 5.95
CA VAL A 107 -1.33 -11.67 5.73
C VAL A 107 -1.19 -12.71 6.82
N SER A 108 -2.10 -12.71 7.79
CA SER A 108 -2.13 -13.68 8.88
C SER A 108 -2.82 -14.95 8.44
N VAL A 109 -2.12 -16.07 8.53
CA VAL A 109 -2.50 -17.38 8.00
C VAL A 109 -2.45 -18.40 9.12
N ASN A 110 -3.45 -19.26 9.19
CA ASN A 110 -3.39 -20.42 10.08
C ASN A 110 -2.41 -21.46 9.50
N LYS A 111 -1.42 -21.86 10.30
CA LYS A 111 -0.30 -22.70 9.87
C LYS A 111 -0.73 -24.06 9.31
N ASP A 112 -1.75 -24.66 9.91
CA ASP A 112 -2.18 -26.02 9.59
C ASP A 112 -3.09 -26.04 8.35
N THR A 113 -4.09 -25.17 8.35
CA THR A 113 -5.10 -25.11 7.27
C THR A 113 -4.63 -24.31 6.06
N LYS A 114 -3.58 -23.51 6.20
CA LYS A 114 -3.10 -22.56 5.18
C LYS A 114 -4.17 -21.56 4.73
N ILE A 115 -5.16 -21.29 5.59
CA ILE A 115 -6.25 -20.33 5.35
C ILE A 115 -5.89 -18.96 5.93
N ILE A 116 -6.12 -17.91 5.15
CA ILE A 116 -5.96 -16.52 5.55
C ILE A 116 -7.05 -16.15 6.56
N LYS A 117 -6.63 -15.73 7.76
CA LYS A 117 -7.51 -15.29 8.85
C LYS A 117 -7.71 -13.79 8.88
N ASN A 118 -6.69 -13.02 8.51
CA ASN A 118 -6.77 -11.57 8.48
C ASN A 118 -5.71 -10.99 7.53
N ILE A 119 -5.98 -9.79 7.00
CA ILE A 119 -5.01 -9.00 6.24
C ILE A 119 -5.01 -7.57 6.75
N THR A 120 -3.84 -7.07 7.13
CA THR A 120 -3.65 -5.66 7.49
C THR A 120 -2.56 -5.05 6.60
N PHE A 121 -2.58 -3.74 6.44
CA PHE A 121 -1.57 -3.06 5.64
C PHE A 121 -1.32 -1.64 6.16
N ARG A 122 -0.13 -1.11 5.86
CA ARG A 122 0.28 0.24 6.21
C ARG A 122 1.19 0.81 5.15
N GLY A 123 1.01 2.08 4.84
CA GLY A 123 1.85 2.82 3.91
C GLY A 123 1.06 3.74 2.98
N ASN A 124 1.78 4.42 2.12
CA ASN A 124 1.27 5.39 1.15
C ASN A 124 1.27 4.84 -0.30
N TYR A 125 1.64 3.57 -0.50
CA TYR A 125 1.73 2.92 -1.82
C TYR A 125 0.96 1.60 -1.93
N CYS A 126 -0.18 1.51 -1.24
CA CYS A 126 -0.93 0.26 -1.17
C CYS A 126 -1.86 0.05 -2.37
N ALA A 127 -2.21 1.10 -3.12
CA ALA A 127 -3.05 0.96 -4.30
C ALA A 127 -2.32 0.22 -5.42
N ILE A 128 -3.03 -0.72 -6.05
CA ILE A 128 -2.65 -1.33 -7.32
C ILE A 128 -3.36 -0.50 -8.39
N ASN A 129 -2.60 0.04 -9.35
CA ASN A 129 -3.17 0.60 -10.57
C ASN A 129 -3.90 -0.52 -11.32
#